data_AF-A0A3A5WA82-F1
#
_entry.id   AF-A0A3A5WA82-F1
#
_cell.length_a   1.000
_cell.length_b   1.000
_cell.length_c   1.000
_cell.angle_alpha   90.00
_cell.angle_beta   90.00
_cell.angle_gamma   90.00
#
_symmetry.space_group_name_H-M   'P 1'
#
loop_
_entity.id
_entity.type
_entity.pdbx_description
1 polymer ?
#
loop_
_entity_poly.entity_id
_entity_poly.type
_entity_poly.pdbx_seq_one_letter_code
_entity_poly.pdbx_strand_id
1 'polypeptide(L)'
;MRSDVLYLILGWTLIALSIPLAACGVLTGVLDSVELALRAFAIPSFISAFVGILMVSFGTRTNTSERLRDKEAFAGVALVWPIAVLIGALPYWLGGMFNGPFTPDVALVDVARGAVNSW
;
A
#
# COMPACT_ATOMS: atom_id res chain seq x y z
N MET A 1 19.71 10.02 12.34
CA MET A 1 18.88 10.04 11.11
C MET A 1 17.59 10.75 11.46
N ARG A 2 17.16 11.73 10.67
CA ARG A 2 15.93 12.48 10.93
C ARG A 2 14.72 11.67 10.49
N SER A 3 14.07 10.99 11.42
CA SER A 3 12.91 10.14 11.12
C SER A 3 11.70 10.93 10.65
N ASP A 4 11.60 12.22 11.03
CA ASP A 4 10.54 13.14 10.60
C ASP A 4 10.45 13.29 9.09
N VAL A 5 11.60 13.38 8.40
CA VAL A 5 11.67 13.46 6.94
C VAL A 5 11.23 12.14 6.31
N LEU A 6 11.60 11.00 6.89
CA LEU A 6 11.18 9.69 6.41
C LEU A 6 9.68 9.48 6.55
N TYR A 7 9.08 9.84 7.69
CA TYR A 7 7.63 9.79 7.88
C TYR A 7 6.90 10.68 6.87
N LEU A 8 7.47 11.83 6.52
CA LEU A 8 6.90 12.72 5.51
C LEU A 8 6.91 12.09 4.12
N ILE A 9 8.06 11.56 3.69
CA ILE A 9 8.21 10.92 2.37
C ILE A 9 7.29 9.70 2.28
N LEU A 10 7.41 8.77 3.22
CA LEU A 10 6.63 7.53 3.24
C LEU A 10 5.13 7.82 3.36
N GLY A 11 4.75 8.76 4.23
CA GLY A 11 3.37 9.15 4.43
C GLY A 11 2.72 9.69 3.16
N TRP A 12 3.38 10.63 2.46
CA TRP A 12 2.89 11.13 1.19
C TRP A 12 2.90 10.10 0.07
N THR A 13 3.90 9.21 0.03
CA THR A 13 3.89 8.10 -0.94
C THR A 13 2.69 7.18 -0.74
N LEU A 14 2.36 6.84 0.51
CA LEU A 14 1.21 6.00 0.84
C LEU A 14 -0.13 6.68 0.52
N ILE A 15 -0.26 7.98 0.80
CA ILE A 15 -1.44 8.77 0.41
C ILE A 15 -1.55 8.84 -1.12
N ALA A 16 -0.44 9.07 -1.82
CA ALA A 16 -0.43 9.11 -3.28
C ALA A 16 -0.81 7.75 -3.87
N LEU A 17 -0.34 6.63 -3.27
CA LEU A 17 -0.65 5.27 -3.70
C LEU A 17 -2.11 4.89 -3.49
N SER A 18 -2.79 5.44 -2.48
CA SER A 18 -4.21 5.15 -2.27
C SER A 18 -5.11 5.67 -3.39
N ILE A 19 -4.68 6.71 -4.12
CA ILE A 19 -5.45 7.31 -5.23
C ILE A 19 -5.63 6.34 -6.40
N PRO A 20 -4.56 5.79 -7.03
CA PRO A 20 -4.73 4.82 -8.11
C PRO A 20 -5.41 3.55 -7.62
N LEU A 21 -5.18 3.09 -6.38
CA LEU A 21 -5.90 1.93 -5.82
C LEU A 21 -7.42 2.16 -5.75
N ALA A 22 -7.83 3.33 -5.23
CA ALA A 22 -9.23 3.70 -5.17
C ALA A 22 -9.82 3.87 -6.58
N ALA A 23 -9.08 4.47 -7.51
CA ALA A 23 -9.50 4.62 -8.90
C ALA A 23 -9.70 3.26 -9.58
N CYS A 24 -8.76 2.32 -9.43
CA CYS A 24 -8.91 0.95 -9.89
C CYS A 24 -10.12 0.26 -9.25
N GLY A 25 -10.33 0.43 -7.94
CA GLY A 25 -11.51 -0.10 -7.25
C GLY A 25 -12.83 0.41 -7.85
N VAL A 26 -12.93 1.71 -8.11
CA VAL A 26 -14.12 2.30 -8.77
C VAL A 26 -14.30 1.71 -10.17
N LEU A 27 -13.22 1.63 -10.96
CA LEU A 27 -13.27 1.09 -12.32
C LEU A 27 -13.68 -0.39 -12.32
N THR A 28 -13.13 -1.22 -11.43
CA THR A 28 -13.52 -2.63 -11.28
C THR A 28 -14.99 -2.75 -10.88
N GLY A 29 -15.50 -1.87 -10.00
CA GLY A 29 -16.90 -1.88 -9.60
C GLY A 29 -17.86 -1.52 -10.74
N VAL A 30 -17.43 -0.66 -11.66
CA VAL A 30 -18.20 -0.24 -12.85
C VAL A 30 -18.13 -1.27 -13.97
N LEU A 31 -16.96 -1.87 -14.21
CA LEU A 31 -16.69 -2.72 -15.37
C LEU A 31 -16.90 -4.20 -15.11
N ASP A 32 -16.82 -4.65 -13.86
CA ASP A 32 -16.82 -6.07 -13.51
C ASP A 32 -17.82 -6.35 -12.38
N SER A 33 -17.41 -6.25 -11.11
CA SER A 33 -18.33 -6.44 -9.98
C SER A 33 -17.95 -5.59 -8.77
N VAL A 34 -18.99 -5.07 -8.10
CA VAL A 34 -18.84 -4.31 -6.85
C VAL A 34 -18.23 -5.18 -5.74
N GLU A 35 -18.59 -6.47 -5.70
CA GLU A 35 -18.03 -7.41 -4.73
C GLU A 35 -16.51 -7.57 -4.92
N LEU A 36 -16.05 -7.82 -6.16
CA LEU A 36 -14.63 -7.92 -6.45
C LEU A 36 -13.90 -6.61 -6.16
N ALA A 37 -14.50 -5.47 -6.51
CA ALA A 37 -13.93 -4.16 -6.25
C ALA A 37 -13.69 -3.92 -4.75
N LEU A 38 -14.69 -4.19 -3.92
CA LEU A 38 -14.58 -4.04 -2.47
C LEU A 38 -13.56 -5.02 -1.90
N ARG A 39 -13.63 -6.29 -2.30
CA ARG A 39 -12.73 -7.34 -1.82
C ARG A 39 -11.26 -7.08 -2.18
N ALA A 40 -10.98 -6.66 -3.41
CA ALA A 40 -9.63 -6.45 -3.91
C ALA A 40 -9.04 -5.09 -3.50
N PHE A 41 -9.83 -4.02 -3.50
CA PHE A 41 -9.29 -2.65 -3.40
C PHE A 41 -9.67 -1.89 -2.12
N ALA A 42 -10.72 -2.27 -1.38
CA ALA A 42 -11.11 -1.52 -0.19
C ALA A 42 -10.03 -1.59 0.91
N ILE A 43 -9.55 -2.79 1.23
CA ILE A 43 -8.52 -2.99 2.25
C ILE A 43 -7.20 -2.31 1.87
N PRO A 44 -6.63 -2.51 0.66
CA PRO A 44 -5.36 -1.88 0.29
C PRO A 44 -5.46 -0.36 0.24
N SER A 45 -6.55 0.20 -0.31
CA SER A 45 -6.75 1.65 -0.37
C SER A 45 -6.87 2.25 1.02
N PHE A 46 -7.63 1.60 1.91
CA PHE A 46 -7.80 2.05 3.28
C PHE A 46 -6.49 2.01 4.06
N ILE A 47 -5.74 0.90 4.02
CA ILE A 47 -4.47 0.77 4.73
C ILE A 47 -3.47 1.82 4.23
N SER A 48 -3.36 1.98 2.91
CA SER A 48 -2.45 2.96 2.31
C SER A 48 -2.79 4.39 2.76
N ALA A 49 -4.06 4.80 2.64
CA ALA A 49 -4.49 6.13 3.05
C ALA A 49 -4.32 6.34 4.57
N PHE A 50 -4.79 5.39 5.37
CA PHE A 50 -4.81 5.50 6.84
C PHE A 50 -3.40 5.55 7.41
N VAL A 51 -2.52 4.63 7.03
CA VAL A 51 -1.12 4.62 7.48
C VAL A 51 -0.39 5.86 6.99
N GLY A 52 -0.61 6.26 5.73
CA GLY A 52 -0.01 7.47 5.18
C GLY A 52 -0.40 8.74 5.96
N ILE A 53 -1.69 8.88 6.27
CA ILE A 53 -2.21 9.99 7.09
C ILE A 53 -1.60 9.95 8.49
N LEU A 54 -1.57 8.79 9.16
CA LEU A 54 -0.96 8.66 10.49
C LEU A 54 0.52 9.08 10.49
N MET A 55 1.28 8.67 9.47
CA MET A 55 2.69 9.05 9.34
C MET A 55 2.86 10.56 9.17
N VAL A 56 2.04 11.21 8.34
CA VAL A 56 2.10 12.68 8.17
C VAL A 56 1.65 13.40 9.44
N SER A 57 0.54 12.97 10.05
CA SER A 57 -0.08 13.66 11.20
C SER A 57 0.73 13.55 12.49
N PHE A 58 1.35 12.40 12.77
CA PHE A 58 2.06 12.16 14.04
C PHE A 58 3.58 12.04 13.88
N GLY A 59 4.06 11.72 12.67
CA GLY A 59 5.46 11.44 12.41
C GLY A 59 6.28 12.64 11.92
N THR A 60 5.64 13.75 11.52
CA THR A 60 6.34 14.88 10.88
C THR A 60 6.38 16.14 11.74
N ARG A 61 7.50 16.87 11.65
CA ARG A 61 7.60 18.26 12.13
C ARG A 61 7.76 19.15 10.90
N THR A 62 6.86 20.12 10.73
CA THR A 62 6.82 21.04 9.58
C THR A 62 7.99 22.04 9.52
N ASN A 63 8.88 22.05 10.53
CA ASN A 63 9.99 23.00 10.67
C ASN A 63 11.31 22.48 10.10
N THR A 64 11.35 22.12 8.81
CA THR A 64 12.63 21.77 8.16
C THR A 64 12.76 22.43 6.80
N SER A 65 13.23 23.67 6.82
CA SER A 65 13.81 24.34 5.64
C SER A 65 15.24 23.87 5.33
N GLU A 66 15.72 22.84 6.03
CA GLU A 66 17.06 22.29 5.85
C GLU A 66 17.06 21.30 4.66
N ARG A 67 18.07 21.42 3.79
CA ARG A 67 18.21 20.57 2.59
C ARG A 67 18.22 19.09 2.98
N LEU A 68 17.40 18.28 2.30
CA LEU A 68 17.35 16.82 2.44
C LEU A 68 18.77 16.25 2.46
N ARG A 69 19.14 15.46 3.48
CA ARG A 69 20.48 14.84 3.54
C ARG A 69 20.46 13.55 2.74
N ASP A 70 21.56 13.25 2.02
CA ASP A 70 21.66 12.08 1.12
C ASP A 70 21.27 10.74 1.79
N LYS A 71 21.51 10.60 3.11
CA LYS A 71 21.14 9.42 3.90
C LYS A 71 19.62 9.24 4.03
N GLU A 72 18.87 10.34 4.17
CA GLU A 72 17.41 10.31 4.28
C GLU A 72 16.77 10.01 2.92
N ALA A 73 17.34 10.54 1.83
CA ALA A 73 16.94 10.20 0.47
C ALA A 73 17.10 8.70 0.20
N PHE A 74 18.27 8.15 0.53
CA PHE A 74 18.57 6.73 0.34
C PHE A 74 17.61 5.84 1.16
N ALA A 75 17.44 6.14 2.45
CA ALA A 75 16.52 5.40 3.32
C ALA A 75 15.06 5.54 2.87
N GLY A 76 14.66 6.72 2.39
CA GLY A 76 13.33 6.97 1.83
C GLY A 76 13.07 6.05 0.63
N VAL A 77 13.95 6.07 -0.37
CA VAL A 77 13.81 5.20 -1.55
C VAL A 77 13.84 3.71 -1.18
N ALA A 78 14.76 3.31 -0.31
CA ALA A 78 14.90 1.91 0.12
C ALA A 78 13.65 1.38 0.84
N LEU A 79 12.92 2.22 1.56
CA LEU A 79 11.70 1.85 2.28
C LEU A 79 10.42 2.01 1.45
N VAL A 80 10.36 3.04 0.59
CA VAL A 80 9.20 3.30 -0.28
C VAL A 80 8.93 2.08 -1.17
N TRP A 81 9.96 1.51 -1.79
CA TRP A 81 9.77 0.41 -2.74
C TRP A 81 9.11 -0.83 -2.14
N PRO A 82 9.66 -1.46 -1.08
CA PRO A 82 9.02 -2.62 -0.46
C PRO A 82 7.61 -2.33 0.05
N ILE A 83 7.35 -1.14 0.60
CA ILE A 83 6.03 -0.78 1.13
C ILE A 83 5.02 -0.60 -0.01
N ALA A 84 5.40 0.08 -1.09
CA ALA A 84 4.54 0.28 -2.24
C ALA A 84 4.23 -1.04 -2.95
N VAL A 85 5.24 -1.91 -3.11
CA VAL A 85 5.06 -3.26 -3.66
C VAL A 85 4.17 -4.10 -2.75
N LEU A 86 4.38 -4.10 -1.43
CA LEU A 86 3.53 -4.81 -0.48
C LEU A 86 2.05 -4.45 -0.65
N ILE A 87 1.74 -3.16 -0.65
CA ILE A 87 0.36 -2.69 -0.75
C ILE A 87 -0.20 -2.94 -2.14
N GLY A 88 0.62 -2.73 -3.18
CA GLY A 88 0.24 -2.98 -4.58
C GLY A 88 0.03 -4.47 -4.91
N ALA A 89 0.63 -5.38 -4.14
CA ALA A 89 0.43 -6.82 -4.26
C ALA A 89 -0.95 -7.27 -3.77
N LEU A 90 -1.51 -6.58 -2.77
CA LEU A 90 -2.74 -7.00 -2.10
C LEU A 90 -3.96 -7.14 -3.03
N PRO A 91 -4.22 -6.25 -4.01
CA PRO A 91 -5.32 -6.47 -4.96
C PRO A 91 -5.22 -7.79 -5.73
N TYR A 92 -4.00 -8.25 -6.07
CA TYR A 92 -3.81 -9.52 -6.77
C TYR A 92 -4.07 -10.72 -5.86
N TRP A 93 -3.64 -10.63 -4.60
CA TRP A 93 -3.86 -11.69 -3.61
C TRP A 93 -5.32 -11.77 -3.15
N LEU A 94 -5.91 -10.63 -2.79
CA LEU A 94 -7.28 -10.55 -2.29
C LEU A 94 -8.31 -10.69 -3.41
N GLY A 95 -8.01 -10.18 -4.60
CA GLY A 95 -8.88 -10.22 -5.78
C GLY A 95 -8.95 -11.58 -6.48
N GLY A 96 -8.13 -12.55 -6.08
CA GLY A 96 -8.22 -13.93 -6.58
C GLY A 96 -7.44 -14.20 -7.87
N MET A 97 -6.50 -13.33 -8.26
CA MET A 97 -5.52 -13.67 -9.30
C MET A 97 -4.59 -14.80 -8.83
N PHE A 98 -4.27 -14.82 -7.53
CA PHE A 98 -3.60 -15.93 -6.85
C PHE A 98 -4.49 -16.49 -5.74
N ASN A 99 -4.14 -17.67 -5.19
CA ASN A 99 -4.85 -18.27 -4.06
C ASN A 99 -4.78 -17.33 -2.85
N GLY A 100 -5.91 -16.72 -2.52
CA GLY A 100 -6.04 -15.69 -1.51
C GLY A 100 -6.87 -16.14 -0.31
N PRO A 101 -7.01 -15.27 0.71
CA PRO A 101 -7.76 -15.57 1.94
C PRO A 101 -9.24 -15.89 1.70
N PHE A 102 -9.80 -15.49 0.57
CA PHE A 102 -11.19 -15.78 0.22
C PHE A 102 -11.33 -16.66 -1.03
N THR A 103 -10.30 -17.45 -1.35
CA THR A 103 -10.43 -18.57 -2.29
C THR A 103 -11.04 -19.76 -1.53
N PRO A 104 -12.12 -20.39 -2.04
CA PRO A 104 -12.72 -21.54 -1.38
C PRO A 104 -11.86 -22.80 -1.50
N ASP A 105 -11.97 -23.70 -0.53
CA ASP A 105 -11.41 -25.07 -0.56
C ASP A 105 -9.90 -25.19 -0.79
N VAL A 106 -9.11 -24.16 -0.45
CA VAL A 106 -7.64 -24.18 -0.54
C VAL A 106 -6.96 -24.36 0.82
N ALA A 107 -5.84 -25.07 0.84
CA ALA A 107 -5.04 -25.22 2.05
C ALA A 107 -4.35 -23.89 2.42
N LEU A 108 -4.08 -23.68 3.72
CA LEU A 108 -3.42 -22.47 4.22
C LEU A 108 -2.05 -22.24 3.57
N VAL A 109 -1.32 -23.31 3.23
CA VAL A 109 -0.03 -23.23 2.54
C VAL A 109 -0.16 -22.64 1.13
N ASP A 110 -1.26 -22.92 0.44
CA ASP A 110 -1.51 -22.39 -0.90
C ASP A 110 -1.92 -20.92 -0.85
N VAL A 111 -2.65 -20.52 0.20
CA VAL A 111 -2.94 -19.11 0.49
C VAL A 111 -1.65 -18.33 0.77
N ALA A 112 -0.73 -18.89 1.57
CA ALA A 112 0.57 -18.29 1.84
C ALA A 112 1.45 -18.19 0.58
N ARG A 113 1.45 -19.22 -0.27
CA ARG A 113 2.12 -19.17 -1.58
C ARG A 113 1.52 -18.11 -2.49
N GLY A 114 0.20 -17.94 -2.49
CA GLY A 114 -0.46 -16.88 -3.24
C GLY A 114 -0.02 -15.49 -2.79
N ALA A 115 0.21 -15.27 -1.50
CA ALA A 115 0.77 -14.01 -1.00
C ALA A 115 2.19 -13.76 -1.53
N VAL A 116 3.05 -14.79 -1.52
CA VAL A 116 4.42 -14.70 -2.06
C VAL A 116 4.41 -14.43 -3.57
N ASN A 117 3.50 -15.06 -4.32
CA ASN A 117 3.43 -14.88 -5.78
C ASN A 117 2.87 -13.50 -6.19
N SER A 118 2.11 -12.85 -5.31
CA SER A 118 1.58 -11.51 -5.55
C SER A 118 2.62 -10.40 -5.34
N TRP A 119 3.73 -10.70 -4.66
CA TRP A 119 4.80 -9.76 -4.31
C TRP A 119 5.82 -9.60 -5.44
#